data_AF-A0A7C2ZD67-F1
#
_entry.id   AF-A0A7C2ZD67-F1
#
_cell.length_a   1.000
_cell.length_b   1.000
_cell.length_c   1.000
_cell.angle_alpha   90.00
_cell.angle_beta   90.00
_cell.angle_gamma   90.00
#
_symmetry.space_group_name_H-M   'P 1'
#
loop_
_entity.id
_entity.type
_entity.pdbx_description
1 polymer ?
#
loop_
_entity_poly.entity_id
_entity_poly.type
_entity_poly.pdbx_seq_one_letter_code
_entity_poly.pdbx_strand_id
1 'polypeptide(L)'
;MKGAYVLVVATLITLGFALAVYQNFQTSPVTTVTSVNALIVSKGMSAFQLEASPVIPTPFSVKAQGFFAVRLTFNNTGNRTVYVDNIAADTPGFTISSSYFSESLPLSVPPGTSRVLYVAVQ
;
A
#
# COMPACT_ATOMS: atom_id res chain seq x y z
N MET A 1 35.33 30.61 12.52
CA MET A 1 34.17 31.45 12.15
C MET A 1 33.37 30.91 10.96
N LYS A 2 33.98 30.38 9.89
CA LYS A 2 33.24 29.83 8.72
C LYS A 2 32.38 28.59 9.03
N GLY A 3 32.87 27.64 9.84
CA GLY A 3 32.12 26.42 10.17
C GLY A 3 30.84 26.66 10.98
N ALA A 4 30.87 27.58 11.95
CA ALA A 4 29.70 27.95 12.73
C ALA A 4 28.62 28.63 11.87
N TYR A 5 29.04 29.50 10.93
CA TYR A 5 28.12 30.14 9.99
C TYR A 5 27.46 29.12 9.05
N VAL A 6 28.23 28.19 8.49
CA VAL A 6 27.69 27.11 7.64
C VAL A 6 26.71 26.23 8.42
N LEU A 7 27.00 25.92 9.67
CA LEU A 7 26.11 25.09 10.50
C LEU A 7 24.80 25.81 10.84
N VAL A 8 24.85 27.11 11.14
CA VAL A 8 23.65 27.94 11.37
C VAL A 8 22.79 28.00 10.10
N VAL A 9 23.40 28.24 8.94
CA VAL A 9 22.68 28.27 7.65
C VAL A 9 22.05 26.92 7.32
N ALA A 10 22.80 25.82 7.48
CA ALA A 10 22.27 24.47 7.25
C ALA A 10 21.10 24.14 8.19
N THR A 11 21.19 24.56 9.46
CA THR A 11 20.13 24.35 10.45
C THR A 11 18.87 25.13 10.08
N LEU A 12 19.00 26.40 9.68
CA LEU A 12 17.86 27.22 9.24
C LEU A 12 17.20 26.66 7.98
N ILE A 13 17.98 26.18 7.01
CA ILE A 13 17.44 25.52 5.81
C ILE A 13 16.67 24.26 6.20
N THR A 14 17.25 23.41 7.04
CA THR A 14 16.62 22.16 7.49
C THR A 14 15.31 22.44 8.22
N LEU A 15 15.29 23.44 9.11
CA LEU A 15 14.08 23.88 9.81
C LEU A 15 13.02 24.43 8.85
N GLY A 16 13.42 25.24 7.87
CA GLY A 16 12.51 25.76 6.85
C GLY A 16 11.86 24.64 6.02
N PHE A 17 12.66 23.65 5.60
CA PHE A 17 12.15 22.46 4.92
C PHE A 17 11.20 21.65 5.81
N ALA A 18 11.59 21.39 7.06
CA ALA A 18 10.74 20.65 8.01
C ALA A 18 9.40 21.36 8.24
N LEU A 19 9.40 22.68 8.38
CA LEU A 19 8.19 23.47 8.55
C LEU A 19 7.28 23.40 7.31
N ALA A 20 7.86 23.51 6.12
CA ALA A 20 7.13 23.41 4.86
C ALA A 20 6.50 22.02 4.68
N VAL A 21 7.22 20.94 5.02
CA VAL A 21 6.68 19.58 4.99
C VAL A 21 5.54 19.41 6.00
N TYR A 22 5.70 19.92 7.22
CA TYR A 22 4.68 19.86 8.26
C TYR A 22 3.40 20.60 7.86
N GLN A 23 3.53 21.82 7.31
CA GLN A 23 2.38 22.59 6.84
C GLN A 23 1.65 21.89 5.70
N ASN A 24 2.37 21.35 4.72
CA ASN A 24 1.78 20.57 3.62
C ASN A 24 1.03 19.34 4.13
N PHE A 25 1.57 18.63 5.12
CA PHE A 25 0.88 17.49 5.74
C PHE A 25 -0.42 17.90 6.44
N GLN A 26 -0.41 19.02 7.17
CA GLN A 26 -1.59 19.53 7.86
C GLN A 26 -2.70 19.96 6.89
N THR A 27 -2.34 20.68 5.83
CA THR A 27 -3.31 21.19 4.83
C THR A 27 -3.75 20.15 3.81
N SER A 28 -3.05 19.01 3.72
CA SER A 28 -3.41 17.94 2.80
C SER A 28 -4.83 17.43 3.05
N PRO A 29 -5.63 17.22 1.98
CA PRO A 29 -6.99 16.71 2.10
C PRO A 29 -7.01 15.31 2.72
N VAL A 30 -8.11 15.00 3.40
CA VAL A 30 -8.34 13.72 4.06
C VAL A 30 -9.38 12.95 3.27
N THR A 31 -9.06 11.71 2.92
CA THR A 31 -9.97 10.77 2.27
C THR A 31 -10.39 9.71 3.28
N THR A 32 -11.70 9.50 3.41
CA THR A 32 -12.23 8.41 4.25
C THR A 32 -12.35 7.14 3.42
N VAL A 33 -11.65 6.10 3.85
CA VAL A 33 -11.75 4.74 3.28
C VAL A 33 -12.87 4.02 4.02
N THR A 34 -13.95 3.72 3.30
CA THR A 34 -15.13 3.02 3.83
C THR A 34 -15.14 1.53 3.49
N SER A 35 -14.50 1.14 2.38
CA SER A 35 -14.26 -0.25 1.99
C SER A 35 -13.03 -0.34 1.09
N VAL A 36 -12.46 -1.55 1.01
CA VAL A 36 -11.44 -1.91 0.01
C VAL A 36 -11.99 -3.12 -0.71
N ASN A 37 -12.32 -2.97 -1.99
CA ASN A 37 -12.66 -4.10 -2.84
C ASN A 37 -11.40 -4.51 -3.61
N ALA A 38 -11.16 -5.81 -3.72
CA ALA A 38 -10.18 -6.33 -4.66
C ALA A 38 -10.91 -6.99 -5.82
N LEU A 39 -10.58 -6.55 -7.03
CA LEU A 39 -11.02 -7.18 -8.25
C LEU A 39 -10.00 -8.23 -8.68
N ILE A 40 -10.47 -9.46 -8.92
CA ILE A 40 -9.64 -10.50 -9.51
C ILE A 40 -9.80 -10.44 -11.03
N VAL A 41 -8.73 -10.12 -11.74
CA VAL A 41 -8.64 -10.39 -13.18
C VAL A 41 -7.88 -11.71 -13.37
N SER A 42 -8.53 -12.84 -13.08
CA SER A 42 -7.96 -14.15 -13.37
C SER A 42 -8.40 -14.60 -14.76
N LYS A 43 -7.45 -14.84 -15.66
CA LYS A 43 -7.76 -15.53 -16.92
C LYS A 43 -7.98 -17.02 -16.63
N GLY A 44 -9.25 -17.43 -16.54
CA GLY A 44 -9.64 -18.83 -16.68
C GLY A 44 -9.58 -19.70 -15.42
N MET A 45 -9.66 -19.12 -14.22
CA MET A 45 -9.69 -19.90 -12.97
C MET A 45 -10.86 -19.49 -12.08
N SER A 46 -11.90 -20.33 -12.06
CA SER A 46 -13.06 -20.20 -11.18
C SER A 46 -12.78 -20.62 -9.73
N ALA A 47 -11.68 -21.34 -9.47
CA ALA A 47 -11.33 -21.92 -8.18
C ALA A 47 -10.28 -21.10 -7.40
N PHE A 48 -10.16 -19.80 -7.69
CA PHE A 48 -9.25 -18.90 -7.00
C PHE A 48 -10.03 -17.72 -6.44
N GLN A 49 -9.94 -17.53 -5.13
CA GLN A 49 -10.61 -16.46 -4.42
C GLN A 49 -9.56 -15.51 -3.84
N LEU A 50 -9.87 -14.23 -3.84
CA LEU A 50 -9.07 -13.16 -3.26
C LEU A 50 -9.97 -12.36 -2.35
N GLU A 51 -9.56 -12.24 -1.10
CA GLU A 51 -10.18 -11.33 -0.15
C GLU A 51 -9.19 -10.20 0.13
N ALA A 52 -9.66 -8.97 0.06
CA ALA A 52 -8.89 -7.81 0.48
C ALA A 52 -9.56 -7.14 1.66
N SER A 53 -8.76 -6.85 2.68
CA SER A 53 -9.22 -6.12 3.86
C SER A 53 -8.12 -5.16 4.32
N PRO A 54 -8.43 -3.90 4.61
CA PRO A 54 -7.46 -3.01 5.24
C PRO A 54 -7.03 -3.59 6.60
N VAL A 55 -5.76 -3.38 6.96
CA VAL A 55 -5.23 -3.86 8.25
C VAL A 55 -5.88 -3.10 9.42
N ILE A 56 -6.30 -1.86 9.18
CA ILE A 56 -7.03 -1.03 10.12
C ILE A 56 -8.53 -1.19 9.88
N PRO A 57 -9.37 -1.31 10.92
CA PRO A 57 -10.82 -1.41 10.75
C PRO A 57 -11.40 -0.20 9.99
N THR A 58 -12.30 -0.47 9.04
CA THR A 58 -13.07 0.56 8.33
C THR A 58 -14.29 1.03 9.14
N PRO A 59 -14.69 2.30 9.03
CA PRO A 59 -14.05 3.34 8.22
C PRO A 59 -12.82 3.95 8.89
N PHE A 60 -11.82 4.35 8.10
CA PHE A 60 -10.64 5.09 8.57
C PHE A 60 -10.30 6.24 7.63
N SER A 61 -9.53 7.20 8.11
CA SER A 61 -9.15 8.40 7.35
C SER A 61 -7.67 8.38 7.01
N VAL A 62 -7.34 8.67 5.75
CA VAL A 62 -5.96 8.76 5.23
C VAL A 62 -5.77 10.11 4.57
N LYS A 63 -4.61 10.72 4.76
CA LYS A 63 -4.24 11.94 4.03
C LYS A 63 -4.01 11.61 2.55
N ALA A 64 -4.26 12.54 1.63
CA ALA A 64 -4.14 12.30 0.18
C ALA A 64 -2.73 11.93 -0.33
N GLN A 65 -1.70 11.98 0.53
CA GLN A 65 -0.34 11.48 0.26
C GLN A 65 0.09 10.40 1.27
N GLY A 66 -0.85 9.92 2.08
CA GLY A 66 -0.62 8.87 3.04
C GLY A 66 -0.78 7.50 2.40
N PHE A 67 -0.17 6.51 3.04
CA PHE A 67 -0.31 5.11 2.65
C PHE A 67 -1.06 4.36 3.75
N PHE A 68 -1.70 3.25 3.36
CA PHE A 68 -2.29 2.31 4.31
C PHE A 68 -2.03 0.87 3.88
N ALA A 69 -1.95 -0.03 4.86
CA ALA A 69 -1.71 -1.43 4.59
C ALA A 69 -3.02 -2.17 4.31
N VAL A 70 -3.00 -3.03 3.28
CA VAL A 70 -4.07 -3.95 2.93
C VAL A 70 -3.56 -5.38 3.06
N ARG A 71 -4.34 -6.21 3.73
CA ARG A 71 -4.16 -7.66 3.77
C ARG A 71 -4.90 -8.29 2.60
N LEU A 72 -4.17 -9.00 1.76
CA LEU A 72 -4.68 -9.80 0.65
C LEU A 72 -4.60 -11.28 1.02
N THR A 73 -5.73 -11.96 1.07
CA THR A 73 -5.80 -13.41 1.29
C THR A 73 -6.13 -14.10 -0.02
N PHE A 74 -5.17 -14.84 -0.55
CA PHE A 74 -5.33 -15.68 -1.73
C PHE A 74 -5.72 -17.08 -1.30
N ASN A 75 -6.84 -17.57 -1.79
CA ASN A 75 -7.33 -18.91 -1.51
C ASN A 75 -7.45 -19.72 -2.80
N ASN A 76 -6.67 -20.80 -2.91
CA ASN A 76 -6.66 -21.67 -4.08
C ASN A 76 -7.43 -22.96 -3.77
N THR A 77 -8.69 -23.02 -4.18
CA THR A 77 -9.53 -24.21 -4.07
C THR A 77 -9.42 -25.13 -5.30
N GLY A 78 -8.56 -24.77 -6.26
CA GLY A 78 -8.29 -25.54 -7.45
C GLY A 78 -7.33 -26.71 -7.22
N ASN A 79 -6.98 -27.38 -8.32
CA ASN A 79 -6.08 -28.54 -8.36
C ASN A 79 -4.70 -28.22 -8.94
N ARG A 80 -4.40 -26.96 -9.24
CA ARG A 80 -3.11 -26.50 -9.78
C ARG A 80 -2.57 -25.33 -8.96
N THR A 81 -1.25 -25.24 -8.87
CA THR A 81 -0.58 -24.10 -8.24
C THR A 81 -0.86 -22.82 -9.04
N VAL A 82 -1.13 -21.75 -8.32
CA VAL A 82 -1.36 -20.41 -8.89
C VAL A 82 -0.17 -19.54 -8.59
N TYR A 83 0.25 -18.76 -9.57
CA TYR A 83 1.31 -17.76 -9.39
C TYR A 83 0.69 -16.38 -9.52
N VAL A 84 0.89 -15.54 -8.51
CA VAL A 84 0.47 -14.14 -8.52
C VAL A 84 1.67 -13.30 -8.95
N ASP A 85 1.67 -12.86 -10.20
CA ASP A 85 2.79 -12.11 -10.79
C ASP A 85 2.69 -10.60 -10.56
N ASN A 86 1.46 -10.06 -10.49
CA ASN A 86 1.21 -8.64 -10.35
C ASN A 86 -0.08 -8.38 -9.58
N ILE A 87 -0.13 -7.23 -8.89
CA ILE A 87 -1.27 -6.79 -8.10
C ILE A 87 -1.47 -5.30 -8.38
N ALA A 88 -2.68 -4.91 -8.78
CA ALA A 88 -3.03 -3.54 -9.10
C ALA A 88 -4.32 -3.14 -8.37
N ALA A 89 -4.47 -1.85 -8.08
CA ALA A 89 -5.73 -1.28 -7.61
C ALA A 89 -6.63 -0.95 -8.81
N ASP A 90 -7.93 -1.19 -8.69
CA ASP A 90 -8.95 -0.74 -9.65
C ASP A 90 -9.61 0.59 -9.24
N THR A 91 -9.35 1.05 -8.01
CA THR A 91 -9.91 2.29 -7.46
C THR A 91 -9.17 3.52 -8.01
N PRO A 92 -9.86 4.47 -8.66
CA PRO A 92 -9.26 5.72 -9.12
C PRO A 92 -8.58 6.49 -7.98
N GLY A 93 -7.36 6.96 -8.23
CA GLY A 93 -6.58 7.74 -7.26
C GLY A 93 -5.79 6.92 -6.25
N PHE A 94 -5.90 5.59 -6.27
CA PHE A 94 -5.08 4.69 -5.46
C PHE A 94 -4.22 3.79 -6.34
N THR A 95 -3.01 3.52 -5.88
CA THR A 95 -2.07 2.60 -6.49
C THR A 95 -1.52 1.65 -5.44
N ILE A 96 -1.29 0.40 -5.83
CA ILE A 96 -0.57 -0.54 -4.97
C ILE A 96 0.92 -0.29 -5.19
N SER A 97 1.63 0.00 -4.10
CA SER A 97 3.07 0.23 -4.17
C SER A 97 3.79 -1.08 -4.46
N SER A 98 4.50 -1.15 -5.58
CA SER A 98 5.34 -2.29 -5.97
C SER A 98 6.57 -2.48 -5.07
N SER A 99 6.83 -1.54 -4.15
CA SER A 99 8.02 -1.53 -3.29
C SER A 99 7.75 -2.07 -1.89
N TYR A 100 6.48 -2.15 -1.47
CA TYR A 100 6.11 -2.48 -0.10
C TYR A 100 5.19 -3.71 -0.05
N PHE A 101 5.80 -4.86 -0.36
CA PHE A 101 5.17 -6.17 -0.20
C PHE A 101 5.80 -6.93 0.97
N SER A 102 4.99 -7.67 1.72
CA SER A 102 5.52 -8.57 2.76
C SER A 102 6.29 -9.76 2.17
N GLU A 103 6.01 -10.13 0.92
CA GLU A 103 6.69 -11.19 0.19
C GLU A 103 6.93 -10.77 -1.27
N SER A 104 8.00 -11.27 -1.88
CA SER A 104 8.31 -11.01 -3.28
C SER A 104 7.31 -11.69 -4.20
N LEU A 105 6.97 -11.01 -5.30
CA LEU A 105 6.27 -11.64 -6.43
C LEU A 105 7.30 -12.29 -7.38
N PRO A 106 6.96 -13.42 -8.03
CA PRO A 106 5.65 -14.06 -8.03
C PRO A 106 5.35 -14.89 -6.78
N LEU A 107 4.16 -14.71 -6.21
CA LEU A 107 3.71 -15.48 -5.04
C LEU A 107 3.08 -16.80 -5.50
N SER A 108 3.63 -17.93 -5.02
CA SER A 108 3.12 -19.27 -5.30
C SER A 108 2.04 -19.67 -4.28
N VAL A 109 0.85 -20.02 -4.77
CA VAL A 109 -0.29 -20.48 -3.98
C VAL A 109 -0.64 -21.92 -4.41
N PRO A 110 -0.11 -22.95 -3.71
CA PRO A 110 -0.40 -24.35 -4.02
C PRO A 110 -1.90 -24.72 -3.93
N PRO A 111 -2.31 -25.83 -4.58
CA PRO A 111 -3.67 -26.36 -4.47
C PRO A 111 -4.11 -26.60 -3.03
N GLY A 112 -5.34 -26.22 -2.69
CA GLY A 112 -5.92 -26.43 -1.36
C GLY A 112 -5.29 -25.59 -0.25
N THR A 113 -4.52 -24.55 -0.59
CA THR A 113 -3.86 -23.67 0.38
C THR A 113 -4.34 -22.24 0.30
N SER A 114 -4.12 -21.52 1.39
CA SER A 114 -4.29 -20.07 1.45
C SER A 114 -2.95 -19.39 1.72
N ARG A 115 -2.72 -18.25 1.09
CA ARG A 115 -1.55 -17.39 1.29
C ARG A 115 -2.00 -15.97 1.60
N VAL A 116 -1.24 -15.29 2.46
CA VAL A 116 -1.53 -13.91 2.84
C VAL A 116 -0.38 -13.03 2.39
N LEU A 117 -0.70 -11.91 1.75
CA LEU A 117 0.26 -10.89 1.37
C LEU A 117 -0.21 -9.54 1.92
N TYR A 118 0.70 -8.80 2.52
CA TYR A 118 0.45 -7.41 2.92
C TYR A 118 1.05 -6.49 1.88
N VAL A 119 0.24 -5.53 1.43
CA VAL A 119 0.62 -4.52 0.43
C VAL A 119 0.32 -3.12 0.95
N ALA A 120 1.14 -2.14 0.56
CA ALA A 120 0.82 -0.73 0.80
C ALA A 120 0.03 -0.15 -0.37
N VAL A 121 -1.06 0.56 -0.05
CA VAL A 121 -1.84 1.37 -0.99
C VAL A 121 -1.49 2.83 -0.75
N GLN A 122 -1.25 3.58 -1.83
CA GLN A 122 -0.87 4.99 -1.84
C GLN A 122 -1.68 5.77 -2.88
#